data_AF-A0A4Q9LXD4-F1
#
_entry.id   AF-A0A4Q9LXD4-F1
#
_cell.length_a   1.000
_cell.length_b   1.000
_cell.length_c   1.000
_cell.angle_alpha   90.00
_cell.angle_beta   90.00
_cell.angle_gamma   90.00
#
_symmetry.space_group_name_H-M   'P 1'
#
loop_
_entity.id
_entity.type
_entity.pdbx_description
1 polymer ?
#
loop_
_entity_poly.entity_id
_entity_poly.type
_entity_poly.pdbx_seq_one_letter_code
_entity_poly.pdbx_strand_id
1 'polypeptide(L)'
;MSKNVLKNEIFDTSKKIYTKKNNKKFYKRVVPRSVDAPASEIIRYGLNNENAAKSMEKNNTMIFICDNRATKPQIKKAVEELYGTSVSKVRTLNTIQGAKKAYVRMVEPGEALRVASKAGIME
;
A
#
# COMPACT_ATOMS: atom_id res chain seq x y z
N MET A 1 -11.89 -56.05 54.24
CA MET A 1 -10.45 -55.70 54.20
C MET A 1 -9.90 -56.35 52.93
N SER A 2 -9.34 -55.73 51.92
CA SER A 2 -8.61 -54.47 51.77
C SER A 2 -8.94 -53.93 50.36
N LYS A 3 -8.95 -52.60 50.22
CA LYS A 3 -9.00 -51.90 48.95
C LYS A 3 -7.67 -52.06 48.19
N ASN A 4 -7.68 -51.70 46.90
CA ASN A 4 -6.55 -51.63 45.94
C ASN A 4 -6.39 -52.93 45.13
N VAL A 5 -6.12 -52.95 43.84
CA VAL A 5 -5.45 -52.03 42.90
C VAL A 5 -6.03 -52.44 41.53
N LEU A 6 -6.60 -51.58 40.69
CA LEU A 6 -5.91 -50.86 39.61
C LEU A 6 -6.95 -49.88 39.02
N LYS A 7 -7.01 -48.68 39.59
CA LYS A 7 -7.64 -47.54 38.91
C LYS A 7 -6.55 -46.78 38.19
N ASN A 8 -6.73 -46.64 36.89
CA ASN A 8 -6.26 -45.54 36.07
C ASN A 8 -4.74 -45.38 35.93
N GLU A 9 -4.17 -46.14 34.99
CA GLU A 9 -3.02 -45.66 34.23
C GLU A 9 -3.49 -45.23 32.84
N ILE A 10 -4.22 -44.12 32.79
CA ILE A 10 -4.18 -43.26 31.61
C ILE A 10 -3.71 -41.93 32.16
N PHE A 11 -2.46 -41.59 31.83
CA PHE A 11 -1.85 -40.31 32.14
C PHE A 11 -2.80 -39.17 31.77
N ASP A 12 -3.32 -38.49 32.78
CA ASP A 12 -4.08 -37.26 32.61
C ASP A 12 -3.13 -36.17 32.10
N THR A 13 -3.03 -36.07 30.78
CA THR A 13 -2.25 -35.06 30.05
C THR A 13 -2.97 -33.69 30.02
N SER A 14 -3.86 -33.40 30.97
CA SER A 14 -4.66 -32.18 30.97
C SER A 14 -4.09 -30.99 31.74
N LYS A 15 -2.81 -30.99 32.14
CA LYS A 15 -2.13 -29.73 32.51
C LYS A 15 -1.65 -29.00 31.26
N LYS A 16 -2.60 -28.38 30.55
CA LYS A 16 -2.32 -27.36 29.54
C LYS A 16 -1.54 -26.24 30.24
N ILE A 17 -0.24 -26.14 30.00
CA ILE A 17 0.59 -25.05 30.51
C ILE A 17 0.09 -23.76 29.86
N TYR A 18 -0.80 -23.04 30.53
CA TYR A 18 -1.12 -21.67 30.19
C TYR A 18 0.12 -20.83 30.50
N THR A 19 1.04 -20.75 29.56
CA THR A 19 2.14 -19.78 29.66
C THR A 19 1.49 -18.40 29.67
N LYS A 20 1.61 -17.68 30.80
CA LYS A 20 1.16 -16.28 30.91
C LYS A 20 1.80 -15.51 29.75
N LYS A 21 0.99 -15.07 28.78
CA LYS A 21 1.46 -14.09 27.78
C LYS A 21 2.06 -12.92 28.54
N ASN A 22 3.35 -12.67 28.33
CA ASN A 22 4.05 -11.53 28.90
C ASN A 22 3.33 -10.25 28.48
N ASN A 23 2.48 -9.70 29.36
CA ASN A 23 1.85 -8.40 29.21
C ASN A 23 2.90 -7.30 29.40
N LYS A 24 3.86 -7.20 28.47
CA LYS A 24 4.73 -6.03 28.38
C LYS A 24 3.82 -4.82 28.21
N LYS A 25 3.94 -3.81 29.08
CA LYS A 25 3.19 -2.56 28.97
C LYS A 25 3.60 -1.87 27.67
N PHE A 26 2.81 -2.05 26.61
CA PHE A 26 2.98 -1.31 25.36
C PHE A 26 2.59 0.15 25.62
N TYR A 27 3.56 1.03 25.76
CA TYR A 27 3.32 2.47 25.69
C TYR A 27 2.74 2.78 24.31
N LYS A 28 1.46 3.16 24.25
CA LYS A 28 0.85 3.69 23.03
C LYS A 28 1.67 4.90 22.61
N ARG A 29 2.00 4.98 21.32
CA ARG A 29 2.64 6.16 20.75
C ARG A 29 1.76 7.39 21.02
N VAL A 30 2.38 8.46 21.52
CA VAL A 30 1.68 9.73 21.84
C VAL A 30 1.28 10.46 20.56
N VAL A 31 2.14 10.42 19.53
CA VAL A 31 1.82 10.94 18.21
C VAL A 31 1.35 9.82 17.29
N PRO A 32 0.23 10.00 16.57
CA PRO A 32 -0.11 9.07 15.51
C PRO A 32 1.03 9.08 14.50
N ARG A 33 1.44 7.91 14.02
CA ARG A 33 2.18 7.86 12.76
C ARG A 33 1.26 8.55 11.75
N SER A 34 1.71 9.59 11.05
CA SER A 34 0.92 10.20 9.97
C SER A 34 0.63 9.10 8.94
N VAL A 35 -0.52 8.45 9.08
CA VAL A 35 -0.89 7.28 8.27
C VAL A 35 -1.38 7.73 6.90
N ASP A 36 -1.94 8.93 6.85
CA ASP A 36 -2.60 9.50 5.68
C ASP A 36 -2.00 10.88 5.42
N ALA A 37 -0.89 10.90 4.68
CA ALA A 37 -0.44 12.15 4.05
C ALA A 37 -1.51 12.55 3.01
N PRO A 38 -1.82 13.85 2.85
CA PRO A 38 -2.77 14.30 1.84
C PRO A 38 -2.29 13.88 0.45
N ALA A 39 -3.23 13.62 -0.47
CA ALA A 39 -2.91 13.13 -1.81
C ALA A 39 -1.95 14.06 -2.58
N SER A 40 -2.04 15.37 -2.34
CA SER A 40 -1.16 16.41 -2.90
C SER A 40 0.29 16.35 -2.40
N GLU A 41 0.54 15.79 -1.21
CA GLU A 41 1.91 15.57 -0.71
C GLU A 41 2.51 14.29 -1.31
N ILE A 42 1.65 13.29 -1.54
CA ILE A 42 2.06 12.01 -2.13
C ILE A 42 2.43 12.17 -3.61
N ILE A 43 1.60 12.85 -4.39
CA ILE A 43 1.80 13.07 -5.83
C ILE A 43 2.25 14.51 -6.06
N ARG A 44 3.50 14.67 -6.53
CA ARG A 44 4.08 15.98 -6.76
C ARG A 44 3.68 16.55 -8.12
N TYR A 45 3.90 15.78 -9.19
CA TYR A 45 3.52 16.17 -10.55
C TYR A 45 3.49 14.97 -11.51
N GLY A 46 2.73 15.09 -12.60
CA GLY A 46 2.74 14.16 -13.73
C GLY A 46 3.88 14.44 -14.71
N LEU A 47 4.38 13.41 -15.40
CA LEU A 47 5.38 13.57 -16.45
C LEU A 47 4.72 13.63 -17.83
N ASN A 48 5.22 14.53 -18.68
CA ASN A 48 4.73 14.78 -20.03
C ASN A 48 5.81 14.56 -21.12
N ASN A 49 6.86 13.77 -20.82
CA ASN A 49 7.91 13.47 -21.79
C ASN A 49 7.47 12.43 -22.83
N GLU A 50 8.23 12.27 -23.91
CA GLU A 50 7.90 11.32 -25.00
C GLU A 50 7.66 9.88 -24.52
N ASN A 51 8.41 9.43 -23.52
CA ASN A 51 8.24 8.09 -22.96
C ASN A 51 6.93 7.98 -22.15
N ALA A 52 6.53 9.05 -21.46
CA ALA A 52 5.24 9.15 -20.80
C ALA A 52 4.11 9.15 -21.82
N ALA A 53 4.20 9.95 -22.89
CA ALA A 53 3.23 9.97 -23.98
C ALA A 53 3.04 8.56 -24.59
N LYS A 54 4.15 7.89 -24.94
CA LYS A 54 4.12 6.50 -25.44
C LYS A 54 3.49 5.51 -24.46
N SER A 55 3.69 5.71 -23.15
CA SER A 55 3.13 4.85 -22.11
C SER A 55 1.63 5.09 -21.91
N MET A 56 1.17 6.33 -22.06
CA MET A 56 -0.25 6.70 -21.98
C MET A 56 -1.02 6.08 -23.15
N GLU A 57 -0.48 6.16 -24.37
CA GLU A 57 -1.10 5.59 -25.58
C GLU A 57 -1.10 4.06 -25.57
N LYS A 58 0.07 3.43 -25.41
CA LYS A 58 0.21 1.97 -25.62
C LYS A 58 -0.28 1.14 -24.44
N ASN A 59 -0.02 1.61 -23.22
CA ASN A 59 -0.19 0.81 -22.01
C ASN A 59 -1.27 1.38 -21.08
N ASN A 60 -1.96 2.45 -21.48
CA ASN A 60 -2.93 3.15 -20.64
C ASN A 60 -2.33 3.51 -19.26
N THR A 61 -1.09 3.99 -19.27
CA THR A 61 -0.30 4.22 -18.06
C THR A 61 0.19 5.66 -17.97
N MET A 62 -0.20 6.36 -16.90
CA MET A 62 0.34 7.67 -16.56
C MET A 62 1.58 7.54 -15.69
N ILE A 63 2.50 8.49 -15.79
CA ILE A 63 3.73 8.50 -15.00
C ILE A 63 3.74 9.72 -14.08
N PHE A 64 3.94 9.47 -12.79
CA PHE A 64 3.99 10.50 -11.76
C PHE A 64 5.35 10.53 -11.07
N ILE A 65 5.73 11.72 -10.61
CA ILE A 65 6.75 11.89 -9.58
C ILE A 65 6.03 12.02 -8.24
N CYS A 66 6.41 11.16 -7.31
CA CYS A 66 5.82 11.00 -5.99
C CYS A 66 6.86 11.22 -4.90
N ASP A 67 6.39 11.39 -3.66
CA ASP A 67 7.25 11.38 -2.49
C ASP A 67 8.01 10.05 -2.34
N ASN A 68 9.27 10.13 -1.92
CA ASN A 68 10.14 8.96 -1.82
C ASN A 68 9.68 7.95 -0.74
N ARG A 69 8.92 8.42 0.26
CA ARG A 69 8.36 7.61 1.34
C ARG A 69 7.03 6.96 0.96
N ALA A 70 6.39 7.39 -0.12
CA ALA A 70 5.06 6.92 -0.51
C ALA A 70 5.06 5.43 -0.92
N THR A 71 4.14 4.66 -0.36
CA THR A 71 3.95 3.25 -0.70
C THR A 71 3.02 3.10 -1.92
N LYS A 72 3.09 1.95 -2.63
CA LYS A 72 2.23 1.70 -3.80
C LYS A 72 0.72 1.84 -3.50
N PRO A 73 0.19 1.35 -2.35
CA PRO A 73 -1.22 1.55 -2.01
C PRO A 73 -1.59 3.00 -1.75
N GLN A 74 -0.68 3.79 -1.15
CA GLN A 74 -0.90 5.22 -0.94
C GLN A 74 -0.94 5.98 -2.26
N ILE A 75 -0.01 5.70 -3.18
CA ILE A 75 -0.02 6.30 -4.52
C ILE A 75 -1.30 5.95 -5.26
N LYS A 76 -1.76 4.69 -5.17
CA LYS A 76 -3.02 4.25 -5.79
C LYS A 76 -4.19 5.12 -5.31
N LYS A 77 -4.38 5.21 -3.99
CA LYS A 77 -5.44 6.01 -3.38
C LYS A 77 -5.34 7.49 -3.75
N ALA A 78 -4.14 8.05 -3.71
CA ALA A 78 -3.92 9.46 -4.03
C ALA A 78 -4.26 9.80 -5.50
N VAL A 79 -3.96 8.90 -6.45
CA VAL A 79 -4.36 9.09 -7.85
C VAL A 79 -5.88 9.02 -7.99
N GLU A 80 -6.50 8.03 -7.36
CA GLU A 80 -7.97 7.83 -7.39
C GLU A 80 -8.69 9.07 -6.81
N GLU A 81 -8.17 9.64 -5.72
CA GLU A 81 -8.70 10.84 -5.07
C GLU A 81 -8.50 12.11 -5.91
N LEU A 82 -7.30 12.34 -6.44
CA LEU A 82 -6.98 13.59 -7.16
C LEU A 82 -7.61 13.66 -8.55
N TYR A 83 -7.66 12.53 -9.27
CA TYR A 83 -8.08 12.52 -10.66
C TYR A 83 -9.44 11.85 -10.87
N GLY A 84 -10.02 11.21 -9.85
CA GLY A 84 -11.34 10.58 -9.92
C GLY A 84 -11.39 9.38 -10.87
N THR A 85 -10.26 8.68 -11.04
CA THR A 85 -10.07 7.59 -12.01
C THR A 85 -9.73 6.30 -11.29
N SER A 86 -10.17 5.15 -11.83
CA SER A 86 -9.89 3.84 -11.24
C SER A 86 -8.52 3.30 -11.66
N VAL A 87 -7.71 2.90 -10.68
CA VAL A 87 -6.35 2.42 -10.94
C VAL A 87 -6.27 0.89 -10.90
N SER A 88 -5.74 0.30 -11.96
CA SER A 88 -5.49 -1.14 -12.06
C SER A 88 -4.27 -1.56 -11.24
N LYS A 89 -3.10 -1.00 -11.57
CA LYS A 89 -1.82 -1.38 -10.93
C LYS A 89 -0.83 -0.23 -10.90
N VAL A 90 -0.05 -0.17 -9.83
CA VAL A 90 1.05 0.78 -9.64
C VAL A 90 2.40 0.06 -9.64
N ARG A 91 3.35 0.55 -10.44
CA ARG A 91 4.77 0.16 -10.40
C ARG A 91 5.59 1.39 -10.03
N THR A 92 6.63 1.23 -9.22
CA THR A 92 7.43 2.36 -8.71
C THR A 92 8.92 2.06 -8.85
N LEU A 93 9.72 3.09 -9.09
CA LEU A 93 11.18 3.08 -8.95
C LEU A 93 11.64 4.29 -8.13
N ASN A 94 12.81 4.19 -7.51
CA ASN A 94 13.47 5.33 -6.90
C ASN A 94 14.43 5.93 -7.93
N THR A 95 14.37 7.23 -8.16
CA THR A 95 15.31 7.92 -9.05
C THR A 95 16.55 8.36 -8.29
N ILE A 96 17.67 8.54 -9.00
CA ILE A 96 18.91 9.08 -8.42
C ILE A 96 18.75 10.51 -7.86
N GLN A 97 17.72 11.23 -8.30
CA GLN A 97 17.37 12.57 -7.82
C GLN A 97 16.63 12.56 -6.48
N GLY A 98 16.46 11.38 -5.85
CA GLY A 98 15.80 11.26 -4.55
C GLY A 98 14.28 11.33 -4.59
N ALA A 99 13.66 11.21 -5.77
CA ALA A 99 12.22 11.15 -5.94
C ALA A 99 11.76 9.74 -6.33
N LYS A 100 10.49 9.42 -6.09
CA LYS A 100 9.91 8.16 -6.56
C LYS A 100 9.19 8.40 -7.86
N LYS A 101 9.49 7.62 -8.90
CA LYS A 101 8.74 7.62 -10.16
C LYS A 101 7.75 6.46 -10.15
N ALA A 102 6.48 6.77 -10.35
CA ALA A 102 5.38 5.81 -10.33
C ALA A 102 4.73 5.69 -11.71
N TYR A 103 4.65 4.47 -12.23
CA TYR A 103 3.84 4.12 -13.40
C TYR A 103 2.50 3.59 -12.91
N VAL A 104 1.44 4.30 -13.26
CA VAL A 104 0.08 4.04 -12.80
C VAL A 104 -0.78 3.67 -14.00
N ARG A 105 -1.21 2.40 -14.06
CA ARG A 105 -2.07 1.89 -15.13
C ARG A 105 -3.53 2.05 -14.74
N MET A 106 -4.31 2.71 -15.60
CA MET A 106 -5.75 2.89 -15.38
C MET A 106 -6.52 1.62 -15.74
N VAL A 107 -7.73 1.48 -15.21
CA VAL A 107 -8.61 0.34 -15.47
C VAL A 107 -9.23 0.45 -16.87
N GLU A 108 -9.81 1.61 -17.20
CA GLU A 108 -10.52 1.77 -18.47
C GLU A 108 -9.56 2.14 -19.60
N PRO A 109 -9.66 1.49 -20.77
CA PRO A 109 -8.79 1.79 -21.90
C PRO A 109 -8.99 3.23 -22.38
N GLY A 110 -7.89 3.96 -22.62
CA GLY A 110 -7.92 5.36 -23.07
C GLY A 110 -8.20 6.39 -21.97
N GLU A 111 -8.49 5.95 -20.74
CA GLU A 111 -8.74 6.81 -19.59
C GLU A 111 -7.52 7.67 -19.24
N ALA A 112 -6.30 7.12 -19.38
CA ALA A 112 -5.05 7.84 -19.13
C ALA A 112 -4.95 9.12 -19.99
N LEU A 113 -5.32 9.04 -21.27
CA LEU A 113 -5.26 10.18 -22.19
C LEU A 113 -6.32 11.24 -21.83
N ARG A 114 -7.57 10.80 -21.58
CA ARG A 114 -8.67 11.67 -21.19
C ARG A 114 -8.37 12.43 -19.88
N VAL A 115 -7.81 11.73 -18.90
CA VAL A 115 -7.41 12.33 -17.62
C VAL A 115 -6.24 13.28 -17.83
N ALA A 116 -5.24 12.93 -18.64
CA ALA A 116 -4.09 13.80 -18.93
C ALA A 116 -4.51 15.13 -19.56
N SER A 117 -5.42 15.11 -20.55
CA SER A 117 -5.96 16.32 -21.18
C SER A 117 -6.78 17.14 -20.18
N LYS A 118 -7.63 16.50 -19.36
CA LYS A 118 -8.41 17.21 -18.33
C LYS A 118 -7.51 17.84 -17.26
N ALA A 119 -6.40 17.19 -16.92
CA ALA A 119 -5.46 17.65 -15.92
C ALA A 119 -4.44 18.68 -16.46
N GLY A 120 -4.44 18.98 -17.76
CA GLY A 120 -3.45 19.87 -18.38
C GLY A 120 -2.02 19.32 -18.34
N ILE A 121 -1.85 18.01 -18.22
CA ILE A 121 -0.52 17.37 -18.18
C ILE A 121 0.02 17.18 -19.60
N MET A 122 -0.88 16.98 -20.57
CA MET A 122 -0.56 16.80 -21.97
C MET A 122 -1.28 17.88 -22.76
N GLU A 123 -0.51 18.88 -23.21
CA GLU A 123 -0.92 19.89 -24.19
C GLU A 123 -0.14 19.69 -25.49
#